data_AF-A0A4Q2J8P9-F1
#
_entry.id   AF-A0A4Q2J8P9-F1
#
_cell.length_a   1.000
_cell.length_b   1.000
_cell.length_c   1.000
_cell.angle_alpha   90.00
_cell.angle_beta   90.00
_cell.angle_gamma   90.00
#
_symmetry.space_group_name_H-M   'P 1'
#
loop_
_entity.id
_entity.type
_entity.pdbx_description
1 polymer ?
#
loop_
_entity_poly.entity_id
_entity_poly.type
_entity_poly.pdbx_seq_one_letter_code
_entity_poly.pdbx_strand_id
1 'polypeptide(L)'
;MLLGIRSSIDNIDAALIHLLAERFKFTQQVGRLKAEHGLPPSDPDREKRQIERLRSLAEDAHLDPAFAEKWFNFVVAEVIRHHEEIADGSGSDRP
;
A
#
# COMPACT_ATOMS: atom_id res chain seq x y z
N MET A 1 1.93 33.51 -2.30
CA MET A 1 2.95 32.47 -2.07
C MET A 1 2.38 31.27 -1.31
N LEU A 2 1.86 31.45 -0.09
CA LEU A 2 1.28 30.35 0.71
C LEU A 2 0.13 29.59 0.00
N LEU A 3 -0.82 30.31 -0.62
CA LEU A 3 -1.92 29.68 -1.35
C LEU A 3 -1.44 28.81 -2.52
N GLY A 4 -0.45 29.28 -3.28
CA GLY A 4 0.12 28.50 -4.39
C GLY A 4 0.86 27.24 -3.93
N ILE A 5 1.60 27.31 -2.81
CA ILE A 5 2.25 26.13 -2.22
C ILE A 5 1.20 25.10 -1.78
N ARG A 6 0.10 25.55 -1.16
CA ARG A 6 -1.00 24.66 -0.74
C ARG A 6 -1.66 23.98 -1.93
N SER A 7 -1.93 24.71 -3.01
CA SER A 7 -2.47 24.09 -4.23
C SER A 7 -1.55 23.03 -4.82
N SER A 8 -0.23 23.21 -4.74
CA SER A 8 0.71 22.15 -5.15
C SER A 8 0.65 20.92 -4.23
N ILE A 9 0.48 21.13 -2.92
CA ILE A 9 0.28 20.03 -1.96
C ILE A 9 -1.02 19.27 -2.28
N ASP A 10 -2.13 19.99 -2.49
CA ASP A 10 -3.42 19.38 -2.81
C ASP A 10 -3.34 18.52 -4.08
N ASN A 11 -2.57 18.96 -5.09
CA ASN A 11 -2.35 18.20 -6.31
C ASN A 11 -1.51 16.93 -6.07
N ILE A 12 -0.49 17.00 -5.21
CA ILE A 12 0.31 15.83 -4.82
C ILE A 12 -0.56 14.84 -4.06
N ASP A 13 -1.39 15.32 -3.12
CA ASP A 13 -2.28 14.48 -2.33
C ASP A 13 -3.30 13.76 -3.23
N ALA A 14 -3.87 14.45 -4.22
CA ALA A 14 -4.75 13.83 -5.21
C ALA A 14 -4.03 12.72 -6.00
N ALA A 15 -2.80 12.97 -6.45
CA ALA A 15 -2.00 11.97 -7.15
C ALA A 15 -1.68 10.76 -6.25
N LEU A 16 -1.34 10.98 -4.98
CA LEU A 16 -1.10 9.92 -4.01
C LEU A 16 -2.32 9.02 -3.82
N ILE A 17 -3.53 9.60 -3.71
CA ILE A 17 -4.77 8.84 -3.58
C ILE A 17 -5.03 7.99 -4.82
N HIS A 18 -4.86 8.54 -6.02
CA HIS A 18 -5.04 7.77 -7.26
C HIS A 18 -4.04 6.62 -7.41
N LEU A 19 -2.76 6.86 -7.06
CA LEU A 19 -1.73 5.81 -7.08
C LEU A 19 -2.01 4.72 -6.04
N LEU A 20 -2.48 5.08 -4.86
CA LEU A 20 -2.91 4.11 -3.85
C LEU A 20 -4.08 3.29 -4.36
N ALA A 21 -5.13 3.90 -4.90
CA ALA A 21 -6.28 3.17 -5.46
C ALA A 21 -5.83 2.13 -6.51
N GLU A 22 -4.95 2.52 -7.41
CA GLU A 22 -4.40 1.61 -8.43
C GLU A 22 -3.58 0.48 -7.79
N ARG A 23 -2.73 0.79 -6.80
CA ARG A 23 -1.99 -0.23 -6.03
C ARG A 23 -2.93 -1.21 -5.34
N PHE A 24 -4.05 -0.72 -4.78
CA PHE A 24 -5.02 -1.55 -4.08
C PHE A 24 -5.75 -2.53 -5.02
N LYS A 25 -6.03 -2.14 -6.27
CA LYS A 25 -6.57 -3.07 -7.28
C LYS A 25 -5.65 -4.29 -7.47
N PHE A 26 -4.35 -4.07 -7.63
CA PHE A 26 -3.38 -5.15 -7.78
C PHE A 26 -3.26 -6.00 -6.52
N THR A 27 -3.29 -5.40 -5.33
CA THR A 27 -3.24 -6.20 -4.10
C THR A 27 -4.50 -7.03 -3.92
N GLN A 28 -5.70 -6.51 -4.25
CA GLN A 28 -6.92 -7.31 -4.25
C GLN A 28 -6.84 -8.51 -5.20
N GLN A 29 -6.28 -8.32 -6.41
CA GLN A 29 -6.04 -9.44 -7.33
C GLN A 29 -5.10 -10.49 -6.73
N VAL A 30 -4.03 -10.07 -6.07
CA VAL A 30 -3.13 -10.97 -5.33
C VAL A 30 -3.88 -11.68 -4.20
N GLY A 31 -4.73 -10.98 -3.46
CA GLY A 31 -5.57 -11.56 -2.41
C GLY A 31 -6.50 -12.65 -2.93
N ARG A 32 -7.19 -12.40 -4.06
CA ARG A 32 -8.06 -13.39 -4.73
C ARG A 32 -7.25 -14.61 -5.16
N LEU A 33 -6.10 -14.40 -5.82
CA LEU A 33 -5.23 -15.48 -6.26
C LEU A 33 -4.73 -16.32 -5.07
N LYS A 34 -4.34 -15.66 -3.97
CA LYS A 34 -3.91 -16.33 -2.74
C LYS A 34 -5.04 -17.19 -2.17
N ALA A 35 -6.25 -16.64 -2.06
CA ALA A 35 -7.42 -17.36 -1.55
C ALA A 35 -7.76 -18.58 -2.42
N GLU A 36 -7.77 -18.42 -3.75
CA GLU A 36 -8.00 -19.52 -4.71
C GLU A 36 -7.01 -20.69 -4.53
N HIS A 37 -5.77 -20.39 -4.15
CA HIS A 37 -4.70 -21.38 -3.98
C HIS A 37 -4.47 -21.79 -2.52
N GLY A 38 -5.30 -21.33 -1.58
CA GLY A 38 -5.14 -21.63 -0.15
C GLY A 38 -3.85 -21.06 0.47
N LEU A 39 -3.31 -19.98 -0.09
CA LEU A 39 -2.11 -19.32 0.40
C LEU A 39 -2.45 -18.30 1.50
N PRO A 40 -1.54 -18.08 2.49
CA PRO A 40 -1.80 -17.14 3.58
C PRO A 40 -1.89 -15.68 3.08
N PRO A 41 -2.78 -14.87 3.69
CA PRO A 41 -2.92 -13.44 3.42
C PRO A 41 -1.60 -12.66 3.52
N SER A 42 -0.82 -12.89 4.58
CA SER A 42 0.51 -12.33 4.84
C SER A 42 1.63 -13.18 4.23
N ASP A 43 2.75 -12.53 3.90
CA ASP A 43 3.99 -13.16 3.45
C ASP A 43 5.16 -12.36 4.08
N PRO A 44 5.61 -12.76 5.29
CA PRO A 44 6.59 -11.99 6.07
C PRO A 44 7.91 -11.75 5.32
N ASP A 45 8.36 -12.73 4.54
CA ASP A 45 9.59 -12.62 3.77
C ASP A 45 9.46 -11.61 2.63
N ARG A 46 8.30 -11.57 1.96
CA ARG A 46 8.01 -10.55 0.94
C ARG A 46 7.86 -9.17 1.57
N GLU A 47 7.19 -9.06 2.70
CA GLU A 47 7.00 -7.80 3.44
C GLU A 47 8.36 -7.20 3.85
N LYS A 48 9.26 -8.03 4.39
CA LYS A 48 10.63 -7.61 4.75
C LYS A 48 11.40 -7.07 3.54
N ARG A 49 11.40 -7.78 2.41
CA ARG A 49 12.05 -7.30 1.17
C ARG A 49 11.46 -6.00 0.66
N GLN A 50 10.14 -5.81 0.81
CA GLN A 50 9.48 -4.58 0.41
C GLN A 50 9.89 -3.40 1.29
N ILE A 51 10.01 -3.60 2.61
CA ILE A 51 10.49 -2.59 3.54
C ILE A 51 11.93 -2.19 3.21
N GLU A 52 12.84 -3.16 3.02
CA GLU A 52 14.23 -2.89 2.66
C GLU A 52 14.34 -2.04 1.38
N ARG A 53 13.60 -2.43 0.33
CA ARG A 53 13.55 -1.67 -0.93
C ARG A 53 12.97 -0.27 -0.74
N LEU A 54 11.91 -0.13 0.04
CA LEU A 54 11.25 1.16 0.27
C LEU A 54 12.13 2.12 1.07
N ARG A 55 12.87 1.62 2.06
CA ARG A 55 13.86 2.41 2.81
C ARG A 55 14.93 2.98 1.87
N SER A 56 15.47 2.16 0.98
CA SER A 56 16.43 2.63 -0.04
C SER A 56 15.83 3.72 -0.96
N LEU A 57 14.59 3.56 -1.42
CA LEU A 57 13.91 4.58 -2.22
C LEU A 57 13.68 5.88 -1.44
N ALA A 58 13.43 5.80 -0.14
CA ALA A 58 13.27 6.96 0.72
C ALA A 58 14.59 7.72 0.87
N GLU A 59 15.70 7.01 1.07
CA GLU A 59 17.05 7.60 1.13
C GLU A 59 17.37 8.36 -0.18
N ASP A 60 17.15 7.73 -1.34
CA ASP A 60 17.37 8.34 -2.65
C ASP A 60 16.50 9.60 -2.87
N ALA A 61 15.27 9.57 -2.35
CA ALA A 61 14.31 10.67 -2.43
C ALA A 61 14.51 11.74 -1.35
N HIS A 62 15.52 11.62 -0.47
CA HIS A 62 15.76 12.50 0.67
C HIS A 62 14.56 12.57 1.65
N LEU A 63 13.82 11.46 1.76
CA LEU A 63 12.75 11.24 2.73
C LEU A 63 13.28 10.40 3.89
N ASP A 64 12.83 10.68 5.12
CA ASP A 64 13.19 9.86 6.29
C ASP A 64 12.77 8.39 6.08
N PRO A 65 13.72 7.43 6.06
CA PRO A 65 13.41 6.02 5.85
C PRO A 65 12.52 5.44 6.95
N ALA A 66 12.62 5.94 8.19
CA ALA A 66 11.77 5.48 9.29
C ALA A 66 10.32 5.94 9.08
N PHE A 67 10.12 7.16 8.58
CA PHE A 67 8.80 7.63 8.19
C PHE A 67 8.21 6.82 7.03
N ALA A 68 9.00 6.56 5.99
CA ALA A 68 8.57 5.77 4.84
C ALA A 68 8.14 4.36 5.26
N GLU A 69 8.94 3.70 6.10
CA GLU A 69 8.61 2.39 6.67
C GLU A 69 7.30 2.41 7.48
N LYS A 70 7.11 3.42 8.35
CA LYS A 70 5.87 3.56 9.13
C LYS A 70 4.63 3.71 8.23
N TRP A 71 4.73 4.54 7.18
CA TRP A 71 3.65 4.71 6.20
C TRP A 71 3.38 3.40 5.45
N PHE A 72 4.43 2.69 5.04
CA PHE A 72 4.29 1.45 4.31
C PHE A 72 3.68 0.33 5.15
N ASN A 73 4.08 0.21 6.42
CA ASN A 73 3.50 -0.75 7.37
C ASN A 73 2.00 -0.51 7.56
N PHE A 74 1.56 0.76 7.60
CA PHE A 74 0.14 1.10 7.63
C PHE A 74 -0.60 0.61 6.37
N VAL A 75 -0.04 0.85 5.18
CA VAL A 75 -0.64 0.40 3.91
C VAL A 75 -0.66 -1.12 3.79
N VAL A 76 0.38 -1.82 4.24
CA VAL A 76 0.45 -3.29 4.20
C VAL A 76 -0.56 -3.93 5.16
N ALA A 77 -0.73 -3.38 6.37
CA ALA A 77 -1.73 -3.87 7.31
C ALA A 77 -3.14 -3.84 6.69
N GLU A 78 -3.47 -2.77 5.97
CA GLU A 78 -4.76 -2.64 5.27
C GLU A 78 -4.90 -3.64 4.11
N VAL A 79 -3.81 -3.93 3.39
CA VAL A 79 -3.80 -4.98 2.36
C VAL A 79 -4.04 -6.36 2.96
N ILE A 80 -3.40 -6.68 4.09
CA ILE A 80 -3.58 -7.97 4.77
C ILE A 80 -5.03 -8.12 5.24
N ARG A 81 -5.61 -7.07 5.84
CA ARG A 81 -7.03 -7.05 6.23
C ARG A 81 -7.95 -7.38 5.04
N HIS A 82 -7.73 -6.77 3.89
CA HIS A 82 -8.51 -7.09 2.68
C HIS A 82 -8.30 -8.52 2.18
N HIS A 83 -7.09 -9.06 2.29
CA HIS A 83 -6.83 -10.45 1.92
C HIS A 83 -7.56 -11.44 2.84
N GLU A 84 -7.62 -11.15 4.15
CA GLU A 84 -8.41 -11.92 5.11
C GLU A 84 -9.90 -11.89 4.75
N GLU A 85 -10.46 -10.71 4.45
CA GLU A 85 -11.86 -10.58 4.02
C GLU A 85 -12.17 -11.34 2.72
N ILE A 86 -11.24 -11.34 1.76
CA ILE A 86 -11.36 -12.11 0.52
C ILE A 86 -11.32 -13.61 0.81
N ALA A 87 -10.42 -14.07 1.69
CA ALA A 87 -10.32 -15.47 2.08
C ALA A 87 -11.58 -15.97 2.83
N ASP A 88 -12.18 -15.11 3.65
CA ASP A 88 -13.42 -15.39 4.39
C ASP A 88 -14.70 -15.29 3.54
N GLY A 89 -14.59 -14.84 2.28
CA GLY A 89 -15.73 -14.63 1.38
C GLY A 89 -16.62 -13.44 1.79
N SER A 90 -16.15 -12.59 2.68
CA SER A 90 -16.84 -11.37 3.14
C SER A 90 -16.45 -10.11 2.36
N GLY A 91 -15.45 -10.22 1.48
CA GLY A 91 -15.00 -9.15 0.60
C GLY A 91 -16.09 -8.64 -0.33
N SER A 92 -16.75 -7.54 0.06
CA SER A 92 -17.56 -6.73 -0.84
C SER A 92 -16.64 -6.14 -1.90
N ASP A 93 -16.79 -6.57 -3.15
CA ASP A 93 -16.16 -5.99 -4.34
C ASP A 93 -16.70 -4.55 -4.54
N ARG A 94 -16.22 -3.61 -3.71
CA ARG A 94 -16.50 -2.19 -3.89
C ARG A 94 -15.34 -1.57 -4.67
N PRO A 95 -15.65 -0.90 -5.80
CA PRO A 95 -14.65 -0.28 -6.66
C PRO A 95 -13.91 0.87 -5.97
#